data_AF-A0A1F9DHN9-F1
#
_entry.id   AF-A0A1F9DHN9-F1
#
_cell.length_a   1.000
_cell.length_b   1.000
_cell.length_c   1.000
_cell.angle_alpha   90.00
_cell.angle_beta   90.00
_cell.angle_gamma   90.00
#
_symmetry.space_group_name_H-M   'P 1'
#
loop_
_entity.id
_entity.type
_entity.pdbx_description
1 polymer ?
#
loop_
_entity_poly.entity_id
_entity_poly.type
_entity_poly.pdbx_seq_one_letter_code
_entity_poly.pdbx_strand_id
1 'polypeptide(L)'
;MRQKRCVKPKRIRSGSILSCHKQLSKGGHVFKPVGCTACHGQKMKESFVQTGTVELLKQLAAAIETKILLAKEKIACVTSWDPKTDKDTPNTAIDGKQIKSVEIPPGNHGQISLKFVLQDGKAVYSQMGNIKNAYGDQGKPAFATSDPFVRALWNYLLFVYDSSKGVHNPRFTRNVLIATINGMSK
;
A
#
# COMPACT_ATOMS: atom_id res chain seq x y z
N MET A 1 5.30 53.12 -30.08
CA MET A 1 5.68 52.11 -29.07
C MET A 1 4.70 52.16 -27.90
N ARG A 2 3.85 51.14 -27.70
CA ARG A 2 2.91 51.07 -26.57
C ARG A 2 3.50 50.20 -25.46
N GLN A 3 3.80 50.80 -24.31
CA GLN A 3 4.25 50.10 -23.10
C GLN A 3 3.19 49.10 -22.62
N LYS A 4 3.58 47.83 -22.49
CA LYS A 4 2.77 46.76 -21.89
C LYS A 4 2.73 46.98 -20.38
N ARG A 5 1.55 47.25 -19.83
CA ARG A 5 1.32 47.27 -18.38
C ARG A 5 1.47 45.85 -17.82
N CYS A 6 2.45 45.64 -16.95
CA CYS A 6 2.58 44.44 -16.12
C CYS A 6 1.33 44.29 -15.23
N VAL A 7 0.52 43.27 -15.50
CA VAL A 7 -0.57 42.87 -14.62
C VAL A 7 0.05 42.09 -13.46
N LYS A 8 0.00 42.65 -12.25
CA LYS A 8 0.45 41.98 -11.01
C LYS A 8 -0.35 40.69 -10.78
N PRO A 9 0.28 39.56 -10.42
CA PRO A 9 -0.45 38.35 -10.08
C PRO A 9 -1.26 38.57 -8.80
N LYS A 10 -2.58 38.31 -8.88
CA LYS A 10 -3.48 38.30 -7.71
C LYS A 10 -2.95 37.28 -6.70
N ARG A 11 -2.65 37.76 -5.48
CA ARG A 11 -2.45 36.90 -4.29
C ARG A 11 -3.64 35.95 -4.15
N ILE A 12 -3.39 34.65 -4.28
CA ILE A 12 -4.37 33.61 -3.94
C ILE A 12 -4.48 33.60 -2.41
N ARG A 13 -5.64 34.02 -1.91
CA ARG A 13 -5.99 33.98 -0.48
C ARG A 13 -6.01 32.51 -0.01
N SER A 14 -5.60 32.29 1.22
CA SER A 14 -5.44 31.02 1.96
C SER A 14 -6.71 30.15 2.14
N GLY A 15 -7.75 30.33 1.32
CA GLY A 15 -8.98 29.53 1.31
C GLY A 15 -9.13 28.59 0.10
N SER A 16 -8.20 28.58 -0.86
CA SER A 16 -8.38 27.87 -2.15
C SER A 16 -8.18 26.35 -2.12
N ILE A 17 -7.71 25.78 -1.00
CA ILE A 17 -7.34 24.35 -0.93
C ILE A 17 -8.58 23.43 -0.80
N LEU A 18 -9.69 23.95 -0.26
CA LEU A 18 -10.91 23.16 0.01
C LEU A 18 -11.93 23.18 -1.13
N SER A 19 -11.98 24.24 -1.94
CA SER A 19 -12.96 24.33 -3.05
C SER A 19 -12.50 23.64 -4.34
N CYS A 20 -11.21 23.35 -4.51
CA CYS A 20 -10.67 22.82 -5.77
C CYS A 20 -10.54 21.28 -5.81
N HIS A 21 -10.50 20.60 -4.67
CA HIS A 21 -10.54 19.13 -4.63
C HIS A 21 -12.00 18.68 -4.68
N LYS A 22 -12.52 18.41 -5.89
CA LYS A 22 -13.89 17.94 -6.11
C LYS A 22 -14.25 16.79 -5.16
N GLN A 23 -15.45 16.87 -4.57
CA GLN A 23 -16.06 15.74 -3.87
C GLN A 23 -16.56 14.70 -4.88
N LEU A 24 -16.56 13.43 -4.47
CA LEU A 24 -17.04 12.31 -5.29
C LEU A 24 -18.53 12.52 -5.61
N SER A 25 -18.87 12.55 -6.91
CA SER A 25 -20.25 12.60 -7.39
C SER A 25 -20.78 11.20 -7.70
N LYS A 26 -22.12 11.00 -7.65
CA LYS A 26 -22.82 9.71 -7.79
C LYS A 26 -22.69 8.97 -9.16
N GLY A 27 -21.74 9.30 -10.03
CA GLY A 27 -21.60 8.71 -11.37
C GLY A 27 -20.18 8.24 -11.68
N GLY A 28 -20.02 7.39 -12.72
CA GLY A 28 -18.73 6.86 -13.18
C GLY A 28 -17.70 7.94 -13.52
N HIS A 29 -16.49 7.70 -13.01
CA HIS A 29 -15.32 8.58 -12.92
C HIS A 29 -14.24 8.60 -14.02
N VAL A 30 -14.38 9.25 -15.18
CA VAL A 30 -13.18 9.46 -16.05
C VAL A 30 -12.38 10.64 -15.53
N PHE A 31 -11.07 10.46 -15.32
CA PHE A 31 -10.18 11.56 -14.93
C PHE A 31 -10.13 12.63 -16.02
N LYS A 32 -10.55 13.85 -15.67
CA LYS A 32 -10.52 15.00 -16.58
C LYS A 32 -9.62 16.10 -15.98
N PRO A 33 -8.46 16.38 -16.59
CA PRO A 33 -7.50 17.35 -16.05
C PRO A 33 -7.94 18.81 -16.19
N VAL A 34 -9.07 19.08 -16.88
CA VAL A 34 -9.53 20.42 -17.26
C VAL A 34 -9.72 21.36 -16.06
N GLY A 35 -10.05 20.84 -14.87
CA GLY A 35 -10.10 21.65 -13.64
C GLY A 35 -8.77 21.75 -12.89
N CYS A 36 -7.90 20.75 -13.01
CA CYS A 36 -6.65 20.67 -12.24
C CYS A 36 -5.52 21.48 -12.89
N THR A 37 -5.51 21.56 -14.22
CA THR A 37 -4.50 22.30 -15.00
C THR A 37 -4.51 23.81 -14.74
N ALA A 38 -5.64 24.38 -14.31
CA ALA A 38 -5.74 25.78 -13.91
C ALA A 38 -4.85 26.13 -12.70
N CYS A 39 -4.60 25.17 -11.80
CA CYS A 39 -3.77 25.36 -10.61
C CYS A 39 -2.40 24.67 -10.69
N HIS A 40 -2.32 23.52 -11.39
CA HIS A 40 -1.12 22.69 -11.47
C HIS A 40 -0.39 22.78 -12.82
N GLY A 41 -0.91 23.57 -13.76
CA GLY A 41 -0.36 23.76 -15.10
C GLY A 41 -0.58 22.57 -16.04
N GLN A 42 -0.08 22.68 -17.26
CA GLN A 42 -0.31 21.71 -18.35
C GLN A 42 0.33 20.33 -18.11
N LYS A 43 1.27 20.23 -17.15
CA LYS A 43 1.86 18.94 -16.74
C LYS A 43 0.89 18.07 -15.96
N MET A 44 -0.24 18.63 -15.50
CA MET A 44 -1.26 17.91 -14.76
C MET A 44 -2.01 16.93 -15.67
N LYS A 45 -1.54 15.68 -15.66
CA LYS A 45 -2.10 14.53 -16.38
C LYS A 45 -2.38 13.41 -15.38
N GLU A 46 -3.12 12.39 -15.82
CA GLU A 46 -3.37 11.19 -15.01
C GLU A 46 -2.07 10.58 -14.48
N SER A 47 -1.09 10.40 -15.37
CA SER A 47 0.24 9.86 -15.03
C SER A 47 0.96 10.65 -13.92
N PHE A 48 0.77 11.96 -13.83
CA PHE A 48 1.36 12.77 -12.77
C PHE A 48 0.86 12.35 -11.38
N VAL A 49 -0.44 12.06 -11.26
CA VAL A 49 -1.02 11.54 -10.01
C VAL A 49 -0.53 10.12 -9.76
N GLN A 50 -0.61 9.27 -10.78
CA GLN A 50 -0.29 7.85 -10.64
C GLN A 50 1.16 7.62 -10.24
N THR A 51 2.11 8.36 -10.82
CA THR A 51 3.55 8.24 -10.49
C THR A 51 3.78 8.52 -9.00
N GLY A 52 3.20 9.59 -8.44
CA GLY A 52 3.33 9.89 -7.03
C GLY A 52 2.72 8.83 -6.11
N THR A 53 1.56 8.28 -6.50
CA THR A 53 0.93 7.19 -5.74
C THR A 53 1.73 5.89 -5.80
N VAL A 54 2.24 5.52 -6.99
CA VAL A 54 3.07 4.31 -7.17
C VAL A 54 4.32 4.39 -6.31
N GLU A 55 4.95 5.56 -6.23
CA GLU A 55 6.14 5.75 -5.39
C GLU A 55 5.81 5.60 -3.90
N LEU A 56 4.70 6.18 -3.44
CA LEU A 56 4.23 5.98 -2.06
C LEU A 56 3.87 4.51 -1.77
N LEU A 57 3.28 3.79 -2.73
CA LEU A 57 2.99 2.37 -2.57
C LEU A 57 4.25 1.52 -2.44
N LYS A 58 5.31 1.83 -3.20
CA LYS A 58 6.62 1.18 -3.06
C LYS A 58 7.22 1.43 -1.68
N GLN A 59 7.17 2.68 -1.19
CA GLN A 59 7.64 3.02 0.15
C GLN A 59 6.87 2.28 1.24
N LEU A 60 5.54 2.18 1.10
CA LEU A 60 4.71 1.40 2.02
C LEU A 60 5.07 -0.09 1.98
N ALA A 61 5.21 -0.69 0.80
CA ALA A 61 5.62 -2.08 0.65
C ALA A 61 6.98 -2.36 1.31
N ALA A 62 7.98 -1.48 1.09
CA ALA A 62 9.29 -1.58 1.71
C ALA A 62 9.24 -1.46 3.25
N ALA A 63 8.38 -0.56 3.77
CA ALA A 63 8.19 -0.42 5.21
C ALA A 63 7.54 -1.66 5.84
N ILE A 64 6.54 -2.25 5.16
CA ILE A 64 5.90 -3.51 5.56
C ILE A 64 6.93 -4.65 5.55
N GLU A 65 7.69 -4.81 4.47
CA GLU A 65 8.74 -5.82 4.38
C GLU A 65 9.77 -5.67 5.50
N THR A 66 10.26 -4.45 5.74
CA THR A 66 11.21 -4.15 6.83
C THR A 66 10.66 -4.59 8.18
N LYS A 67 9.38 -4.31 8.48
CA LYS A 67 8.75 -4.70 9.75
C LYS A 67 8.71 -6.22 9.91
N ILE A 68 8.40 -6.96 8.84
CA ILE A 68 8.39 -8.43 8.87
C ILE A 68 9.80 -8.96 9.05
N LEU A 69 10.79 -8.42 8.32
CA LEU A 69 12.18 -8.86 8.42
C LEU A 69 12.78 -8.59 9.81
N LEU A 70 12.39 -7.50 10.49
CA LEU A 70 12.76 -7.25 11.88
C LEU A 70 12.11 -8.22 12.87
N ALA A 71 10.93 -8.76 12.53
CA ALA A 71 10.21 -9.73 13.35
C ALA A 71 10.46 -11.19 12.93
N LYS A 72 11.28 -11.43 11.89
CA LYS A 72 11.34 -12.73 11.20
C LYS A 72 11.71 -13.88 12.11
N GLU A 73 12.57 -13.68 13.10
CA GLU A 73 12.98 -14.72 14.04
C GLU A 73 11.83 -15.23 14.93
N LYS A 74 10.76 -14.44 15.05
CA LYS A 74 9.55 -14.86 15.76
C LYS A 74 8.67 -15.75 14.90
N ILE A 75 8.91 -15.88 13.60
CA ILE A 75 8.08 -16.69 12.70
C ILE A 75 8.63 -18.10 12.67
N ALA A 76 7.83 -19.06 13.13
CA ALA A 76 8.25 -20.46 13.24
C ALA A 76 7.37 -21.42 12.42
N CYS A 77 6.16 -21.00 12.08
CA CYS A 77 5.16 -21.88 11.50
C CYS A 77 4.13 -21.09 10.68
N VAL A 78 3.66 -21.68 9.59
CA VAL A 78 2.62 -21.11 8.73
C VAL A 78 1.65 -22.19 8.26
N THR A 79 0.44 -21.81 7.87
CA THR A 79 -0.33 -22.61 6.90
C THR A 79 0.18 -22.25 5.51
N SER A 80 0.86 -23.18 4.85
CA SER A 80 1.43 -22.96 3.52
C SER A 80 0.38 -23.20 2.45
N TRP A 81 0.12 -22.22 1.61
CA TRP A 81 -0.75 -22.36 0.44
C TRP A 81 0.10 -22.60 -0.82
N ASP A 82 -0.32 -23.53 -1.67
CA ASP A 82 0.29 -23.75 -2.98
C ASP A 82 -0.57 -23.15 -4.10
N PRO A 83 -0.10 -22.10 -4.81
CA PRO A 83 -0.85 -21.48 -5.89
C PRO A 83 -1.14 -22.40 -7.09
N LYS A 84 -0.40 -23.50 -7.26
CA LYS A 84 -0.58 -24.42 -8.38
C LYS A 84 -1.68 -25.45 -8.11
N THR A 85 -1.78 -25.90 -6.87
CA THR A 85 -2.73 -26.95 -6.47
C THR A 85 -3.94 -26.39 -5.73
N ASP A 86 -3.90 -25.11 -5.34
CA ASP A 86 -4.89 -24.43 -4.50
C ASP A 86 -5.18 -25.21 -3.19
N LYS A 87 -4.11 -25.75 -2.59
CA LYS A 87 -4.19 -26.53 -1.35
C LYS A 87 -3.39 -25.87 -0.24
N ASP A 88 -3.95 -25.96 0.95
CA ASP A 88 -3.30 -25.57 2.20
C ASP A 88 -2.63 -26.77 2.88
N THR A 89 -1.41 -26.56 3.35
CA THR A 89 -0.68 -27.46 4.24
C THR A 89 -0.56 -26.80 5.61
N PRO A 90 -1.37 -27.22 6.60
CA PRO A 90 -1.33 -26.63 7.93
C PRO A 90 -0.01 -26.96 8.63
N ASN A 91 0.36 -26.11 9.59
CA ASN A 91 1.52 -26.30 10.47
C ASN A 91 2.83 -26.58 9.70
N THR A 92 3.05 -25.91 8.57
CA THR A 92 4.31 -25.97 7.83
C THR A 92 5.39 -25.22 8.62
N ALA A 93 6.42 -25.95 9.05
CA ALA A 93 7.57 -25.34 9.72
C ALA A 93 8.33 -24.40 8.77
N ILE A 94 8.73 -23.25 9.30
CA ILE A 94 9.58 -22.28 8.61
C ILE A 94 10.63 -21.78 9.60
N ASP A 95 11.89 -21.76 9.18
CA ASP A 95 12.93 -21.05 9.92
C ASP A 95 12.89 -19.58 9.51
N GLY A 96 12.37 -18.73 10.38
CA GLY A 96 12.30 -17.30 10.17
C GLY A 96 13.64 -16.64 9.82
N LYS A 97 14.78 -17.20 10.25
CA LYS A 97 16.11 -16.67 9.91
C LYS A 97 16.41 -16.80 8.42
N GLN A 98 15.85 -17.84 7.78
CA GLN A 98 15.98 -18.10 6.34
C GLN A 98 15.17 -17.13 5.49
N ILE A 99 14.26 -16.32 6.06
CA ILE A 99 13.50 -15.34 5.29
C ILE A 99 14.45 -14.24 4.78
N LYS A 100 14.55 -14.13 3.45
CA LYS A 100 15.36 -13.16 2.72
C LYS A 100 14.57 -11.93 2.34
N SER A 101 13.37 -12.13 1.79
CA SER A 101 12.48 -11.05 1.37
C SER A 101 11.02 -11.47 1.51
N VAL A 102 10.13 -10.48 1.47
CA VAL A 102 8.68 -10.71 1.57
C VAL A 102 7.95 -9.93 0.48
N GLU A 103 7.12 -10.64 -0.28
CA GLU A 103 6.23 -10.03 -1.26
C GLU A 103 4.79 -10.07 -0.76
N ILE A 104 4.00 -9.08 -1.16
CA ILE A 104 2.57 -8.95 -0.83
C ILE A 104 1.79 -9.22 -2.12
N PRO A 105 1.52 -10.49 -2.47
CA PRO A 105 0.71 -10.80 -3.64
C PRO A 105 -0.73 -10.27 -3.47
N PRO A 106 -1.51 -10.20 -4.56
CA PRO A 106 -2.96 -10.12 -4.45
C PRO A 106 -3.44 -11.19 -3.47
N GLY A 107 -4.30 -10.80 -2.53
CA GLY A 107 -4.77 -11.61 -1.42
C GLY A 107 -5.22 -13.02 -1.82
N ASN A 108 -5.06 -13.95 -0.89
CA ASN A 108 -5.45 -15.35 -1.03
C ASN A 108 -6.82 -15.55 -0.39
N HIS A 109 -7.81 -16.03 -1.16
CA HIS A 109 -9.20 -16.24 -0.72
C HIS A 109 -9.81 -15.03 0.02
N GLY A 110 -9.51 -13.81 -0.45
CA GLY A 110 -9.99 -12.57 0.16
C GLY A 110 -9.27 -12.15 1.44
N GLN A 111 -8.25 -12.91 1.86
CA GLN A 111 -7.39 -12.59 3.00
C GLN A 111 -6.07 -11.96 2.53
N ILE A 112 -5.39 -11.25 3.45
CA ILE A 112 -4.03 -10.79 3.19
C ILE A 112 -3.13 -12.01 3.00
N SER A 113 -2.43 -12.06 1.88
CA SER A 113 -1.44 -13.08 1.58
C SER A 113 -0.04 -12.49 1.63
N LEU A 114 0.91 -13.27 2.16
CA LEU A 114 2.32 -12.96 2.20
C LEU A 114 3.09 -14.11 1.55
N LYS A 115 4.05 -13.76 0.70
CA LYS A 115 4.99 -14.69 0.10
C LYS A 115 6.37 -14.45 0.69
N PHE A 116 6.84 -15.40 1.48
CA PHE A 116 8.20 -15.44 2.00
C PHE A 116 9.12 -16.05 0.95
N VAL A 117 10.19 -15.34 0.60
CA VAL A 117 11.28 -15.90 -0.20
C VAL A 117 12.42 -16.22 0.75
N LEU A 118 12.82 -17.49 0.78
CA LEU A 118 13.88 -18.00 1.64
C LEU A 118 15.26 -17.84 0.98
N GLN A 119 16.33 -17.98 1.77
CA GLN A 119 17.72 -17.89 1.30
C GLN A 119 18.05 -18.94 0.22
N ASP A 120 17.44 -20.12 0.29
CA ASP A 120 17.55 -21.21 -0.69
C ASP A 120 16.74 -20.99 -1.98
N GLY A 121 16.02 -19.85 -2.07
CA GLY A 121 15.15 -19.51 -3.20
C GLY A 121 13.75 -20.11 -3.13
N LYS A 122 13.43 -20.92 -2.11
CA LYS A 122 12.07 -21.45 -1.91
C LYS A 122 11.10 -20.31 -1.59
N ALA A 123 9.92 -20.37 -2.19
CA ALA A 123 8.80 -19.48 -1.89
C ALA A 123 7.78 -20.20 -1.01
N VAL A 124 7.35 -19.56 0.07
CA VAL A 124 6.28 -20.04 0.95
C VAL A 124 5.19 -18.98 1.00
N TYR A 125 3.97 -19.35 0.63
CA TYR A 125 2.82 -18.45 0.66
C TYR A 125 1.97 -18.77 1.88
N SER A 126 1.51 -17.74 2.58
CA SER A 126 0.59 -17.93 3.69
C SER A 126 -0.34 -16.73 3.83
N GLN A 127 -1.55 -16.99 4.31
CA GLN A 127 -2.42 -15.94 4.80
C GLN A 127 -1.80 -15.34 6.06
N MET A 128 -1.85 -14.01 6.20
CA MET A 128 -1.21 -13.30 7.31
C MET A 128 -1.67 -13.81 8.69
N GLY A 129 -2.96 -14.13 8.83
CA GLY A 129 -3.53 -14.64 10.08
C GLY A 129 -3.03 -16.03 10.49
N ASN A 130 -2.45 -16.79 9.55
CA ASN A 130 -1.95 -18.15 9.77
C ASN A 130 -0.45 -18.20 10.10
N ILE A 131 0.21 -17.05 10.21
CA ILE A 131 1.62 -16.97 10.60
C ILE A 131 1.71 -17.06 12.12
N LYS A 132 2.40 -18.08 12.62
CA LYS A 132 2.50 -18.40 14.05
C LYS A 132 3.92 -18.27 14.57
N ASN A 133 4.02 -17.99 15.86
CA ASN A 133 5.28 -17.83 16.56
C ASN A 133 5.91 -19.12 17.12
N ALA A 134 5.16 -20.23 17.06
CA ALA A 134 5.63 -21.56 17.43
C ALA A 134 4.96 -22.59 16.52
N TYR A 135 5.57 -23.77 16.44
CA TYR A 135 5.07 -24.89 15.66
C TYR A 135 3.81 -25.50 16.29
N GLY A 136 2.88 -25.96 15.45
CA GLY A 136 1.66 -26.64 15.87
C GLY A 136 0.55 -25.73 16.41
N ASP A 137 -0.39 -26.34 17.13
CA ASP A 137 -1.64 -25.69 17.56
C ASP A 137 -1.47 -24.77 18.77
N GLN A 138 -0.34 -24.90 19.49
CA GLN A 138 0.04 -24.02 20.59
C GLN A 138 0.62 -22.68 20.12
N GLY A 139 0.95 -22.56 18.83
CA GLY A 139 1.49 -21.34 18.24
C GLY A 139 0.46 -20.21 18.21
N LYS A 140 0.86 -19.03 18.71
CA LYS A 140 0.05 -17.81 18.67
C LYS A 140 0.35 -17.03 17.38
N PRO A 141 -0.55 -16.17 16.90
CA PRO A 141 -0.26 -15.29 15.77
C PRO A 141 1.04 -14.53 16.00
N ALA A 142 1.94 -14.54 15.00
CA ALA A 142 3.22 -13.85 15.07
C ALA A 142 3.06 -12.32 15.12
N PHE A 143 1.94 -11.82 14.61
CA PHE A 143 1.56 -10.42 14.62
C PHE A 143 0.15 -10.29 15.19
N ALA A 144 -0.04 -9.36 16.12
CA ALA A 144 -1.36 -9.06 16.65
C ALA A 144 -2.21 -8.35 15.60
N THR A 145 -3.52 -8.63 15.56
CA THR A 145 -4.46 -7.94 14.65
C THR A 145 -4.58 -6.45 14.95
N SER A 146 -4.25 -6.03 16.18
CA SER A 146 -4.17 -4.63 16.59
C SER A 146 -2.89 -3.93 16.16
N ASP A 147 -1.89 -4.65 15.64
CA ASP A 147 -0.64 -4.06 15.18
C ASP A 147 -0.91 -3.12 13.98
N PRO A 148 -0.41 -1.87 14.00
CA PRO A 148 -0.46 -0.96 12.86
C PRO A 148 0.00 -1.59 11.53
N PHE A 149 0.90 -2.58 11.59
CA PHE A 149 1.33 -3.40 10.46
C PHE A 149 0.16 -4.07 9.71
N VAL A 150 -0.81 -4.63 10.41
CA VAL A 150 -1.96 -5.31 9.78
C VAL A 150 -2.82 -4.31 9.01
N ARG A 151 -2.99 -3.11 9.58
CA ARG A 151 -3.66 -2.00 8.89
C ARG A 151 -2.89 -1.52 7.68
N ALA A 152 -1.56 -1.49 7.76
CA ALA A 152 -0.70 -1.13 6.64
C ALA A 152 -0.85 -2.09 5.46
N LEU A 153 -0.92 -3.40 5.72
CA LEU A 153 -1.22 -4.42 4.71
C LEU A 153 -2.57 -4.19 4.03
N TRP A 154 -3.63 -3.95 4.81
CA TRP A 154 -4.95 -3.66 4.25
C TRP A 154 -4.96 -2.38 3.40
N ASN A 155 -4.31 -1.31 3.87
CA ASN A 155 -4.20 -0.06 3.11
C ASN A 155 -3.40 -0.25 1.81
N TYR A 156 -2.33 -1.05 1.83
CA TYR A 156 -1.59 -1.41 0.61
C TYR A 156 -2.51 -2.13 -0.38
N LEU A 157 -3.20 -3.18 0.06
CA LEU A 157 -4.10 -3.96 -0.80
C LEU A 157 -5.27 -3.12 -1.32
N LEU A 158 -5.85 -2.24 -0.50
CA LEU A 158 -6.91 -1.31 -0.92
C LEU A 158 -6.52 -0.55 -2.19
N PHE A 159 -5.31 0.00 -2.24
CA PHE A 159 -4.87 0.79 -3.39
C PHE A 159 -4.32 -0.05 -4.55
N VAL A 160 -3.80 -1.25 -4.27
CA VAL A 160 -3.49 -2.23 -5.33
C VAL A 160 -4.77 -2.64 -6.05
N TYR A 161 -5.84 -2.93 -5.32
CA TYR A 161 -7.13 -3.33 -5.89
C TYR A 161 -7.93 -2.18 -6.51
N ASP A 162 -7.84 -0.95 -5.96
CA ASP A 162 -8.45 0.23 -6.59
C ASP A 162 -7.93 0.44 -8.02
N SER A 163 -6.67 0.06 -8.31
CA SER A 163 -6.02 0.06 -9.62
C SER A 163 -5.90 1.43 -10.33
N SER A 164 -6.66 2.45 -9.89
CA SER A 164 -6.62 3.83 -10.41
C SER A 164 -5.31 4.54 -10.07
N LYS A 165 -4.55 3.99 -9.10
CA LYS A 165 -3.32 4.58 -8.56
C LYS A 165 -3.58 6.00 -8.05
N GLY A 166 -4.68 6.15 -7.31
CA GLY A 166 -5.07 7.38 -6.63
C GLY A 166 -5.79 8.40 -7.50
N VAL A 167 -6.08 8.08 -8.76
CA VAL A 167 -6.79 8.99 -9.68
C VAL A 167 -8.24 9.22 -9.25
N HIS A 168 -8.91 8.21 -8.69
CA HIS A 168 -10.28 8.34 -8.18
C HIS A 168 -10.39 9.35 -7.03
N ASN A 169 -9.40 9.38 -6.13
CA ASN A 169 -9.38 10.32 -5.02
C ASN A 169 -7.94 10.65 -4.57
N PRO A 170 -7.23 11.57 -5.28
CA PRO A 170 -5.80 11.80 -5.07
C PRO A 170 -5.45 12.23 -3.65
N ARG A 171 -6.29 13.08 -3.06
CA ARG A 171 -6.10 13.58 -1.69
C ARG A 171 -6.25 12.46 -0.67
N PHE A 172 -7.30 11.65 -0.78
CA PHE A 172 -7.52 10.51 0.12
C PHE A 172 -6.36 9.53 0.03
N THR A 173 -6.02 9.07 -1.18
CA THR A 173 -4.96 8.08 -1.38
C THR A 173 -3.62 8.57 -0.83
N ARG A 174 -3.23 9.80 -1.17
CA ARG A 174 -1.98 10.39 -0.67
C ARG A 174 -1.96 10.47 0.86
N ASN A 175 -3.04 10.96 1.48
CA ASN A 175 -3.10 11.15 2.92
C ASN A 175 -3.04 9.81 3.67
N VAL A 176 -3.78 8.79 3.18
CA VAL A 176 -3.78 7.45 3.80
C VAL A 176 -2.40 6.81 3.66
N LEU A 177 -1.78 6.86 2.48
CA LEU A 177 -0.45 6.27 2.27
C LEU A 177 0.61 6.93 3.17
N ILE A 178 0.67 8.27 3.20
CA ILE A 178 1.64 8.99 4.05
C ILE A 178 1.39 8.71 5.54
N ALA A 179 0.13 8.76 6.00
CA ALA A 179 -0.20 8.49 7.39
C ALA A 179 0.15 7.05 7.79
N THR A 180 -0.07 6.09 6.89
CA THR A 180 0.27 4.68 7.10
C THR A 180 1.78 4.50 7.20
N ILE A 181 2.56 5.05 6.26
CA ILE A 181 4.02 4.98 6.27
C ILE A 181 4.58 5.59 7.56
N ASN A 182 4.11 6.80 7.95
CA ASN A 182 4.55 7.45 9.18
C ASN A 182 4.15 6.66 10.45
N GLY A 183 3.03 5.94 10.41
CA GLY A 183 2.58 5.07 11.50
C GLY A 183 3.44 3.81 11.66
N MET A 184 4.10 3.36 10.59
CA MET A 184 4.98 2.18 10.61
C MET A 184 6.36 2.47 11.21
N SER A 185 6.78 3.74 11.27
CA SER A 185 8.06 4.18 11.83
C SER A 185 8.04 4.43 13.35
N LYS A 186 6.89 4.24 13.99
CA LYS A 186 6.73 4.31 15.46
C LYS A 186 6.88 2.92 16.08
#